data_AF-A0A4Y9RKN7-F1
#
_entry.id   AF-A0A4Y9RKN7-F1
#
_cell.length_a   1.000
_cell.length_b   1.000
_cell.length_c   1.000
_cell.angle_alpha   90.00
_cell.angle_beta   90.00
_cell.angle_gamma   90.00
#
_symmetry.space_group_name_H-M   'P 1'
#
loop_
_entity.id
_entity.type
_entity.pdbx_description
1 polymer ?
#
loop_
_entity_poly.entity_id
_entity_poly.type
_entity_poly.pdbx_seq_one_letter_code
_entity_poly.pdbx_strand_id
1 'polypeptide(L)'
;MATDDLNASAPYSPERLRRLLSELDQELATTPPDTPHRDALRQEIAAVRTSLDAPGGDPTRVREDLSGLRGRLHLASERIEGEILKDSPYLAELGRIIGLM
;
A
#
# COMPACT_ATOMS: atom_id res chain seq x y z
N MET A 1 12.31 -27.45 23.71
CA MET A 1 13.24 -26.46 23.11
C MET A 1 12.41 -25.31 22.63
N ALA A 2 12.86 -24.11 23.00
CA ALA A 2 12.14 -22.86 22.87
C ALA A 2 11.94 -22.45 21.40
N THR A 3 10.87 -21.70 21.20
CA THR A 3 10.48 -20.95 20.02
C THR A 3 11.56 -19.95 19.62
N ASP A 4 12.21 -20.21 18.49
CA ASP A 4 13.15 -19.35 17.74
C ASP A 4 12.75 -19.66 16.29
N ASP A 5 12.00 -18.83 15.56
CA ASP A 5 12.39 -17.53 15.03
C ASP A 5 11.13 -16.84 14.48
N LEU A 6 10.58 -15.86 15.20
CA LEU A 6 9.46 -15.02 14.76
C LEU A 6 9.95 -13.76 14.01
N ASN A 7 11.13 -13.82 13.38
CA ASN A 7 11.76 -12.65 12.74
C ASN A 7 12.08 -12.83 11.24
N ALA A 8 11.31 -13.65 10.52
CA ALA A 8 11.34 -13.59 9.06
C ALA A 8 10.52 -12.36 8.61
N SER A 9 11.19 -11.25 8.29
CA SER A 9 10.62 -10.22 7.42
C SER A 9 9.94 -10.94 6.25
N ALA A 10 8.61 -10.88 6.19
CA ALA A 10 7.85 -11.67 5.23
C ALA A 10 8.38 -11.38 3.82
N PRO A 11 8.76 -12.40 3.03
CA PRO A 11 9.27 -12.18 1.69
C PRO A 11 8.23 -11.43 0.86
N TYR A 12 8.70 -10.48 0.07
CA TYR A 12 7.89 -9.75 -0.90
C TYR A 12 7.03 -10.74 -1.71
N SER A 13 5.70 -10.67 -1.55
CA SER A 13 4.72 -11.49 -2.29
C SER A 13 3.84 -10.58 -3.13
N PRO A 14 3.96 -10.64 -4.48
CA PRO A 14 3.15 -9.81 -5.36
C PRO A 14 1.65 -10.15 -5.28
N GLU A 15 1.28 -11.38 -4.90
CA GLU A 15 -0.10 -11.79 -4.65
C GLU A 15 -0.68 -11.10 -3.41
N ARG A 16 0.11 -10.98 -2.34
CA ARG A 16 -0.28 -10.27 -1.12
C ARG A 16 -0.44 -8.78 -1.40
N LEU A 17 0.46 -8.21 -2.18
CA LEU A 17 0.37 -6.81 -2.58
C LEU A 17 -0.86 -6.53 -3.46
N ARG A 18 -1.17 -7.41 -4.43
CA ARG A 18 -2.40 -7.29 -5.23
C ARG A 18 -3.67 -7.30 -4.38
N ARG A 19 -3.72 -8.14 -3.34
CA ARG A 19 -4.84 -8.15 -2.38
C ARG A 19 -4.93 -6.83 -1.62
N LEU A 20 -3.81 -6.35 -1.06
CA LEU A 20 -3.74 -5.08 -0.34
C LEU A 20 -4.23 -3.90 -1.18
N LEU A 21 -3.78 -3.81 -2.44
CA LEU A 21 -4.19 -2.76 -3.38
C LEU A 21 -5.69 -2.84 -3.71
N SER A 22 -6.26 -4.05 -3.75
CA SER A 22 -7.67 -4.27 -4.02
C SER A 22 -8.56 -3.90 -2.83
N GLU A 23 -8.10 -4.17 -1.61
CA GLU A 23 -8.76 -3.75 -0.36
C GLU A 23 -8.77 -2.23 -0.24
N LEU A 24 -7.61 -1.60 -0.48
CA LEU A 24 -7.49 -0.13 -0.45
C LEU A 24 -8.37 0.55 -1.52
N ASP A 25 -8.45 0.02 -2.74
CA ASP A 25 -9.32 0.59 -3.79
C ASP A 25 -10.82 0.48 -3.45
N GLN A 26 -11.23 -0.58 -2.77
CA GLN A 26 -12.60 -0.76 -2.28
C GLN A 26 -12.92 0.24 -1.15
N GLU A 27 -12.00 0.44 -0.21
CA GLU A 27 -12.17 1.42 0.86
C GLU A 27 -12.19 2.87 0.34
N LEU A 28 -11.42 3.14 -0.71
CA LEU A 28 -11.50 4.41 -1.44
C LEU A 28 -12.80 4.57 -2.25
N ALA A 29 -13.47 3.47 -2.59
CA ALA A 29 -14.76 3.52 -3.28
C ALA A 29 -15.92 3.80 -2.32
N THR A 30 -15.81 3.38 -1.06
CA THR A 30 -16.81 3.61 -0.01
C THR A 30 -16.66 4.98 0.66
N THR A 31 -15.53 5.67 0.47
CA THR A 31 -15.33 7.04 0.95
C THR A 31 -16.09 8.07 0.11
N PRO A 32 -16.53 9.19 0.71
CA PRO A 32 -17.21 10.25 -0.02
C PRO A 32 -16.44 10.72 -1.26
N PRO A 33 -17.13 11.05 -2.38
CA PRO A 33 -16.46 11.51 -3.59
C PRO A 33 -15.74 12.85 -3.40
N ASP A 34 -16.15 13.65 -2.41
CA ASP A 34 -15.52 14.94 -2.06
C ASP A 34 -14.33 14.78 -1.10
N THR A 35 -13.88 13.54 -0.85
CA THR A 35 -12.70 13.30 -0.02
C THR A 35 -11.45 13.76 -0.77
N PRO A 36 -10.69 14.74 -0.22
CA PRO A 36 -9.48 15.22 -0.85
C PRO A 36 -8.48 14.06 -1.00
N HIS A 37 -7.75 14.06 -2.12
CA HIS A 37 -6.74 13.03 -2.47
C HIS A 37 -7.28 11.65 -2.86
N ARG A 38 -8.59 11.39 -2.79
CA ARG A 38 -9.19 10.11 -3.23
C ARG A 38 -8.77 9.75 -4.67
N ASP A 39 -8.93 10.66 -5.61
CA ASP A 39 -8.59 10.40 -7.02
C ASP A 39 -7.09 10.20 -7.22
N ALA A 40 -6.27 10.97 -6.50
CA ALA A 40 -4.81 10.82 -6.54
C ALA A 40 -4.36 9.46 -5.99
N LEU A 41 -5.02 8.95 -4.93
CA LEU A 41 -4.74 7.63 -4.38
C LEU A 41 -5.20 6.51 -5.32
N ARG A 42 -6.37 6.64 -5.96
CA ARG A 42 -6.85 5.67 -6.95
C ARG A 42 -5.93 5.59 -8.17
N GLN A 43 -5.44 6.73 -8.66
CA GLN A 43 -4.45 6.78 -9.73
C GLN A 43 -3.15 6.07 -9.35
N GLU A 44 -2.70 6.24 -8.11
CA GLU A 44 -1.47 5.62 -7.64
C GLU A 44 -1.59 4.11 -7.46
N ILE A 45 -2.72 3.64 -6.94
CA ILE A 45 -3.04 2.20 -6.87
C ILE A 45 -3.02 1.58 -8.28
N ALA A 46 -3.60 2.27 -9.27
CA ALA A 46 -3.59 1.81 -10.65
C ALA A 46 -2.17 1.75 -11.24
N ALA A 47 -1.31 2.72 -10.92
CA ALA A 47 0.10 2.72 -11.33
C ALA A 47 0.85 1.51 -10.75
N VAL A 48 0.73 1.26 -9.45
CA VAL A 48 1.37 0.11 -8.79
C VAL A 48 0.87 -1.22 -9.37
N ARG A 49 -0.44 -1.36 -9.63
CA ARG A 49 -1.01 -2.57 -10.27
C ARG A 49 -0.45 -2.78 -11.68
N THR A 50 -0.33 -1.71 -12.46
CA THR A 50 0.24 -1.77 -13.82
C THR A 50 1.68 -2.25 -13.79
N SER A 51 2.49 -1.75 -12.85
CA SER A 51 3.88 -2.19 -12.68
C SER A 51 3.99 -3.63 -12.17
N LEU A 52 3.04 -4.08 -11.34
CA LEU A 52 2.97 -5.47 -10.88
C LEU A 52 2.58 -6.48 -11.97
N ASP A 53 1.71 -6.07 -12.89
CA ASP A 53 1.19 -6.91 -13.98
C ASP A 53 2.06 -6.85 -15.24
N ALA A 54 3.07 -5.97 -15.27
CA ALA A 54 4.02 -5.87 -16.37
C ALA A 54 4.84 -7.18 -16.52
N PRO A 55 4.91 -7.77 -17.73
CA PRO A 55 5.70 -8.99 -17.96
C PRO A 55 7.18 -8.70 -17.73
N GLY A 56 7.82 -9.48 -16.85
CA GLY A 56 9.20 -9.25 -16.41
C GLY A 56 9.34 -8.42 -15.12
N GLY A 57 8.20 -7.97 -14.54
CA GLY A 57 8.05 -7.38 -13.21
C GLY A 57 9.33 -6.81 -12.61
N ASP A 58 9.70 -5.59 -13.00
CA ASP A 58 10.88 -4.91 -12.46
C ASP A 58 10.65 -4.63 -10.96
N PRO A 59 11.31 -5.37 -10.05
CA PRO A 59 11.10 -5.22 -8.62
C PRO A 59 11.56 -3.85 -8.10
N THR A 60 12.45 -3.17 -8.83
CA THR A 60 12.88 -1.80 -8.52
C THR A 60 11.75 -0.82 -8.77
N ARG A 61 11.11 -0.93 -9.94
CA ARG A 61 9.97 -0.08 -10.31
C ARG A 61 8.78 -0.28 -9.38
N VAL A 62 8.46 -1.53 -9.04
CA VAL A 62 7.38 -1.81 -8.10
C VAL A 62 7.69 -1.23 -6.71
N ARG A 63 8.95 -1.26 -6.27
CA ARG A 63 9.36 -0.65 -5.00
C ARG A 63 9.24 0.88 -5.02
N GLU A 64 9.61 1.52 -6.12
CA GLU A 64 9.46 2.97 -6.31
C GLU A 64 7.99 3.38 -6.27
N ASP A 65 7.13 2.69 -7.02
CA ASP A 65 5.70 2.97 -7.05
C ASP A 65 5.05 2.73 -5.66
N LEU A 66 5.48 1.70 -4.93
CA LEU A 66 5.02 1.45 -3.56
C LEU A 66 5.47 2.53 -2.57
N SER A 67 6.69 3.03 -2.71
CA SER A 67 7.20 4.15 -1.90
C SER A 67 6.35 5.41 -2.15
N GLY A 68 6.03 5.68 -3.43
CA GLY A 68 5.14 6.76 -3.83
C GLY A 68 3.73 6.62 -3.24
N LEU A 69 3.13 5.43 -3.34
CA LEU A 69 1.83 5.12 -2.76
C LEU A 69 1.82 5.30 -1.24
N ARG A 70 2.85 4.81 -0.53
CA ARG A 70 2.98 4.97 0.92
C ARG A 70 3.07 6.45 1.31
N GLY A 71 3.86 7.25 0.60
CA GLY A 71 4.00 8.68 0.85
C GLY A 71 2.67 9.43 0.69
N ARG A 72 1.89 9.10 -0.34
CA ARG A 72 0.56 9.71 -0.56
C ARG A 72 -0.45 9.28 0.50
N LEU A 73 -0.44 8.01 0.90
CA LEU A 73 -1.27 7.53 2.01
C LEU A 73 -0.94 8.25 3.32
N HIS A 74 0.34 8.47 3.59
CA HIS A 74 0.77 9.21 4.77
C HIS A 74 0.27 10.67 4.73
N LEU A 75 0.47 11.37 3.61
CA LEU A 75 -0.04 12.74 3.44
C LEU A 75 -1.57 12.83 3.53
N ALA A 76 -2.28 11.82 3.01
CA ALA A 76 -3.74 11.72 3.14
C ALA A 76 -4.16 11.49 4.61
N SER A 77 -3.43 10.64 5.34
CA SER A 77 -3.67 10.39 6.77
C SER A 77 -3.43 11.63 7.65
N GLU A 78 -2.48 12.50 7.28
CA GLU A 78 -2.22 13.76 8.00
C GLU A 78 -3.26 14.84 7.72
N ARG A 79 -3.85 14.84 6.52
CA ARG A 79 -4.85 15.84 6.08
C ARG A 79 -6.29 15.49 6.41
N ILE A 80 -6.60 14.21 6.57
CA ILE A 80 -7.96 13.75 6.87
C ILE A 80 -8.12 13.71 8.40
N GLU A 81 -8.90 14.64 8.96
CA GLU A 81 -9.37 14.60 10.36
C GLU A 81 -10.27 13.39 10.66
N GLY A 82 -10.61 12.58 9.65
CA GLY A 82 -11.38 11.34 9.75
C GLY A 82 -10.51 10.09 9.90
N GLU A 83 -10.79 9.34 10.97
CA GLU A 83 -10.20 8.08 11.45
C GLU A 83 -9.88 6.98 10.41
N ILE A 84 -10.36 7.06 9.16
CA ILE A 84 -10.25 5.97 8.17
C ILE A 84 -8.79 5.65 7.81
N LEU A 85 -7.91 6.65 7.74
CA LEU A 85 -6.53 6.48 7.27
C LEU A 85 -5.45 6.62 8.35
N LYS A 86 -5.78 7.16 9.54
CA LYS A 86 -4.81 7.45 10.61
C LYS A 86 -4.27 6.17 11.27
N ASP A 87 -5.16 5.22 11.55
CA ASP A 87 -4.82 3.91 12.14
C ASP A 87 -4.84 2.78 11.11
N SER A 88 -4.75 3.14 9.82
CA SER A 88 -4.91 2.19 8.75
C SER A 88 -3.75 1.18 8.70
N PRO A 89 -4.04 -0.14 8.76
CA PRO A 89 -3.00 -1.17 8.69
C PRO A 89 -2.25 -1.17 7.35
N TYR A 90 -2.75 -0.46 6.33
CA TYR A 90 -2.13 -0.40 5.00
C TYR A 90 -0.77 0.30 5.02
N LEU A 91 -0.56 1.35 5.82
CA LEU A 91 0.74 2.04 5.89
C LEU A 91 1.83 1.12 6.44
N ALA A 92 1.52 0.40 7.52
CA ALA A 92 2.42 -0.58 8.12
C ALA A 92 2.68 -1.76 7.18
N GLU A 93 1.63 -2.25 6.50
CA GLU A 93 1.76 -3.38 5.57
C GLU A 93 2.56 -3.02 4.31
N LEU A 94 2.37 -1.83 3.76
CA LEU A 94 3.19 -1.31 2.65
C LEU A 94 4.65 -1.18 3.08
N GLY A 95 4.92 -0.69 4.30
CA GLY A 95 6.26 -0.63 4.89
C GLY A 95 6.93 -2.00 5.01
N ARG A 96 6.19 -3.01 5.49
CA ARG A 96 6.65 -4.40 5.55
C ARG A 96 6.97 -4.98 4.18
N ILE A 97 6.12 -4.73 3.17
CA ILE A 97 6.29 -5.24 1.81
C ILE A 97 7.55 -4.66 1.14
N ILE A 98 7.87 -3.39 1.39
CA ILE A 98 9.08 -2.74 0.83
C ILE A 98 10.36 -2.99 1.65
N GLY A 99 10.27 -3.75 2.75
CA GLY A 99 11.42 -4.10 3.60
C GLY A 99 11.93 -2.95 4.47
N LEU A 100 11.06 -1.98 4.79
CA LEU A 100 11.35 -0.91 5.74
C LEU A 100 10.66 -1.24 7.07
N MET A 101 11.36 -1.97 7.94
CA MET A 101 11.06 -2.12 9.37
C MET A 101 12.20 -1.48 10.15
#